data_AF-A0A3A0AWW4-F1
#
_entry.id   AF-A0A3A0AWW4-F1
#
_cell.length_a   1.000
_cell.length_b   1.000
_cell.length_c   1.000
_cell.angle_alpha   90.00
_cell.angle_beta   90.00
_cell.angle_gamma   90.00
#
_symmetry.space_group_name_H-M   'P 1'
#
loop_
_entity.id
_entity.type
_entity.pdbx_description
1 polymer ?
#
loop_
_entity_poly.entity_id
_entity_poly.type
_entity_poly.pdbx_seq_one_letter_code
_entity_poly.pdbx_strand_id
1 'polypeptide(L)'
;MSIFSRRNKAVHAVLEPEDDSDLPPRMRFPRGVFAALETDPPEAADAAYAAFARNALTPVVAEREIFHIFNGCGMSNPALESNEMFQYDFQRETTDNGRLRVIVRWLVTQQHAHEANLQTLRLFEKGGTVRRVTVLPGCCPACDKLAKKRFRLGSTPVLPVEGCRRHGGCICAWVPALD
;
A
#
# COMPACT_ATOMS: atom_id res chain seq x y z
N MET A 1 -20.93 49.73 9.06
CA MET A 1 -20.71 49.77 7.60
C MET A 1 -19.26 49.39 7.31
N SER A 2 -19.03 48.51 6.31
CA SER A 2 -17.75 47.97 5.78
C SER A 2 -16.94 47.06 6.74
N ILE A 3 -16.85 45.73 6.62
CA ILE A 3 -16.58 44.75 5.52
C ILE A 3 -15.10 44.73 5.05
N PHE A 4 -14.57 43.50 5.00
CA PHE A 4 -13.33 42.95 4.42
C PHE A 4 -12.19 42.65 5.41
N SER A 5 -12.09 41.39 5.90
CA SER A 5 -11.53 40.22 5.21
C SER A 5 -10.02 40.36 4.97
N ARG A 6 -9.22 39.75 5.85
CA ARG A 6 -7.85 39.35 5.52
C ARG A 6 -7.76 37.83 5.55
N ARG A 7 -7.56 37.33 4.35
CA ARG A 7 -7.45 35.94 3.93
C ARG A 7 -6.34 35.22 4.71
N ASN A 8 -6.69 34.04 5.23
CA ASN A 8 -5.75 32.97 5.51
C ASN A 8 -4.93 32.68 4.25
N LYS A 9 -3.62 32.91 4.30
CA LYS A 9 -2.67 32.30 3.37
C LYS A 9 -2.60 30.81 3.71
N ALA A 10 -3.46 30.01 3.09
CA ALA A 10 -3.19 28.59 2.96
C ALA A 10 -1.97 28.46 2.04
N VAL A 11 -0.85 28.04 2.62
CA VAL A 11 0.35 27.67 1.88
C VAL A 11 -0.03 26.45 1.04
N HIS A 12 -0.22 26.65 -0.25
CA HIS A 12 -0.23 25.57 -1.23
C HIS A 12 1.21 25.04 -1.31
N ALA A 13 1.53 24.06 -0.47
CA ALA A 13 2.63 23.15 -0.76
C ALA A 13 2.18 22.29 -1.94
N VAL A 14 2.51 22.76 -3.14
CA VAL A 14 2.58 21.90 -4.31
C VAL A 14 3.65 20.88 -3.97
N LEU A 15 3.26 19.61 -3.83
CA LEU A 15 4.20 18.49 -3.81
C LEU A 15 4.83 18.47 -5.21
N GLU A 16 5.93 19.18 -5.37
CA GLU A 16 6.83 18.97 -6.50
C GLU A 16 7.32 17.51 -6.41
N PRO A 17 7.44 16.79 -7.54
CA PRO A 17 8.05 15.48 -7.54
C PRO A 17 9.50 15.65 -7.07
N GLU A 18 9.82 15.10 -5.90
CA GLU A 18 11.19 15.10 -5.40
C GLU A 18 12.07 14.36 -6.42
N ASP A 19 13.16 15.03 -6.84
CA ASP A 19 14.18 14.44 -7.72
C ASP A 19 15.00 13.45 -6.88
N ASP A 20 14.54 12.20 -6.86
CA ASP A 20 15.08 11.07 -6.09
C ASP A 20 16.41 10.50 -6.66
N SER A 21 17.19 11.30 -7.39
CA SER A 21 18.39 10.83 -8.12
C SER A 21 19.61 10.53 -7.23
N ASP A 22 19.65 11.03 -5.98
CA ASP A 22 20.79 10.87 -5.05
C ASP A 22 20.56 9.87 -3.89
N LEU A 23 19.48 9.09 -3.95
CA LEU A 23 19.15 8.11 -2.92
C LEU A 23 19.78 6.74 -3.26
N PRO A 24 20.39 6.03 -2.28
CA PRO A 24 20.87 4.66 -2.50
C PRO A 24 19.70 3.79 -3.00
N PRO A 25 19.93 2.74 -3.80
CA PRO A 25 18.90 1.99 -4.52
C PRO A 25 18.04 1.10 -3.59
N ARG A 26 17.34 1.71 -2.63
CA ARG A 26 16.32 1.14 -1.76
C ARG A 26 15.17 2.13 -1.48
N MET A 27 14.87 3.01 -2.45
CA MET A 27 13.65 3.84 -2.49
C MET A 27 12.89 3.72 -3.83
N ARG A 28 12.86 2.53 -4.46
CA ARG A 28 12.30 2.36 -5.82
C ARG A 28 10.85 1.86 -5.90
N PHE A 29 10.22 1.53 -4.78
CA PHE A 29 8.84 1.05 -4.80
C PHE A 29 7.91 2.15 -4.29
N PRO A 30 6.74 2.40 -4.93
CA PRO A 30 5.70 3.16 -4.25
C PRO A 30 5.47 2.50 -2.89
N ARG A 31 5.14 3.30 -1.89
CA ARG A 31 4.79 2.84 -0.54
C ARG A 31 3.97 1.54 -0.60
N GLY A 32 4.03 0.69 0.41
CA GLY A 32 3.31 -0.58 0.40
C GLY A 32 4.18 -1.72 0.89
N VAL A 33 3.84 -2.95 0.47
CA VAL A 33 4.49 -4.16 1.01
C VAL A 33 5.84 -4.44 0.38
N PHE A 34 6.01 -4.12 -0.91
CA PHE A 34 7.30 -4.24 -1.60
C PHE A 34 8.35 -3.25 -1.06
N ALA A 35 7.92 -2.10 -0.54
CA ALA A 35 8.82 -1.13 0.09
C ALA A 35 9.50 -1.66 1.37
N ALA A 36 8.91 -2.68 2.02
CA ALA A 36 9.46 -3.32 3.21
C ALA A 36 10.08 -4.70 2.91
N LEU A 37 10.21 -5.06 1.63
CA LEU A 37 10.75 -6.34 1.22
C LEU A 37 12.28 -6.27 1.17
N GLU A 38 12.93 -7.20 1.87
CA GLU A 38 14.36 -7.41 1.84
C GLU A 38 14.65 -8.78 1.21
N THR A 39 15.57 -8.81 0.25
CA THR A 39 15.98 -10.05 -0.44
C THR A 39 17.49 -10.19 -0.51
N ASP A 40 17.94 -11.45 -0.63
CA ASP A 40 19.30 -11.84 -0.97
C ASP A 40 19.25 -12.77 -2.19
N PRO A 41 19.65 -12.30 -3.39
CA PRO A 41 20.29 -11.01 -3.63
C PRO A 41 19.30 -9.82 -3.64
N PRO A 42 19.76 -8.57 -3.41
CA PRO A 42 18.88 -7.39 -3.30
C PRO A 42 18.07 -7.08 -4.56
N GLU A 43 18.63 -7.34 -5.74
CA GLU A 43 17.96 -7.10 -7.03
C GLU A 43 16.70 -7.97 -7.24
N ALA A 44 16.53 -9.05 -6.46
CA ALA A 44 15.35 -9.88 -6.54
C ALA A 44 14.08 -9.10 -6.13
N ALA A 45 14.16 -8.17 -5.16
CA ALA A 45 13.05 -7.30 -4.80
C ALA A 45 12.65 -6.38 -5.96
N ASP A 46 13.62 -5.78 -6.65
CA ASP A 46 13.40 -4.91 -7.81
C ASP A 46 12.74 -5.69 -8.97
N ALA A 47 13.29 -6.87 -9.27
CA ALA A 47 12.76 -7.74 -10.31
C ALA A 47 11.33 -8.18 -10.00
N ALA A 48 11.03 -8.52 -8.73
CA ALA A 48 9.70 -8.93 -8.30
C ALA A 48 8.68 -7.80 -8.42
N TYR A 49 9.03 -6.58 -8.01
CA TYR A 49 8.14 -5.44 -8.20
C TYR A 49 7.93 -5.13 -9.69
N ALA A 50 8.97 -5.22 -10.52
CA ALA A 50 8.81 -5.04 -11.96
C ALA A 50 7.88 -6.11 -12.58
N ALA A 51 7.97 -7.36 -12.11
CA ALA A 51 7.05 -8.43 -12.51
C ALA A 51 5.61 -8.17 -12.07
N PHE A 52 5.42 -7.68 -10.85
CA PHE A 52 4.12 -7.22 -10.37
C PHE A 52 3.56 -6.10 -11.26
N ALA A 53 4.33 -5.04 -11.52
CA ALA A 53 3.87 -3.87 -12.27
C ALA A 53 3.51 -4.21 -13.73
N ARG A 54 4.29 -5.07 -14.39
CA ARG A 54 3.98 -5.57 -15.74
C ARG A 54 2.67 -6.36 -15.79
N ASN A 55 2.34 -7.06 -14.70
CA ASN A 55 1.19 -7.96 -14.59
C ASN A 55 0.13 -7.43 -13.62
N ALA A 56 0.01 -6.10 -13.49
CA ALA A 56 -0.87 -5.48 -12.50
C ALA A 56 -2.37 -5.75 -12.72
N LEU A 57 -2.76 -6.26 -13.89
CA LEU A 57 -4.15 -6.65 -14.21
C LEU A 57 -4.35 -8.18 -14.16
N THR A 58 -3.29 -8.94 -13.93
CA THR A 58 -3.26 -10.40 -13.99
C THR A 58 -2.53 -10.98 -12.77
N PRO A 59 -3.16 -10.92 -11.57
CA PRO A 59 -2.49 -11.28 -10.30
C PRO A 59 -1.87 -12.67 -10.30
N VAL A 60 -2.53 -13.65 -10.92
CA VAL A 60 -2.01 -15.04 -11.02
C VAL A 60 -0.73 -15.12 -11.85
N VAL A 61 -0.59 -14.28 -12.89
CA VAL A 61 0.63 -14.20 -13.70
C VAL A 61 1.74 -13.51 -12.91
N ALA A 62 1.40 -12.41 -12.22
CA ALA A 62 2.32 -11.72 -11.31
C ALA A 62 2.87 -12.67 -10.24
N GLU A 63 1.99 -13.41 -9.55
CA GLU A 63 2.37 -14.39 -8.54
C GLU A 63 3.32 -15.45 -9.10
N ARG A 64 3.03 -15.98 -10.29
CA ARG A 64 3.89 -16.99 -10.92
C ARG A 64 5.28 -16.43 -11.26
N GLU A 65 5.36 -15.25 -11.87
CA GLU A 65 6.65 -14.64 -12.20
C GLU A 65 7.48 -14.34 -10.94
N ILE A 66 6.84 -13.75 -9.93
CA ILE A 66 7.49 -13.41 -8.66
C ILE A 66 7.96 -14.67 -7.93
N PHE A 67 7.17 -15.74 -7.95
CA PHE A 67 7.59 -17.03 -7.40
C PHE A 67 8.89 -17.52 -8.04
N HIS A 68 9.01 -17.42 -9.37
CA HIS A 68 10.24 -17.83 -10.06
C HIS A 68 11.43 -16.94 -9.72
N ILE A 69 11.22 -15.64 -9.51
CA ILE A 69 12.26 -14.69 -9.11
C ILE A 69 12.80 -15.04 -7.73
N PHE A 70 11.93 -15.36 -6.77
CA PHE A 70 12.32 -15.64 -5.39
C PHE A 70 12.73 -17.07 -5.12
N ASN A 71 12.55 -17.99 -6.06
CA ASN A 71 12.92 -19.39 -5.87
C ASN A 71 14.43 -19.52 -5.69
N GLY A 72 14.86 -19.84 -4.45
CA GLY A 72 16.27 -19.90 -4.06
C GLY A 72 16.86 -18.61 -3.51
N CYS A 73 16.06 -17.55 -3.34
CA CYS A 73 16.49 -16.30 -2.70
C CYS A 73 16.23 -16.34 -1.18
N GLY A 74 17.11 -15.68 -0.41
CA GLY A 74 16.79 -15.30 0.97
C GLY A 74 15.80 -14.15 0.98
N MET A 75 14.82 -14.16 1.88
CA MET A 75 13.82 -13.09 1.96
C MET A 75 13.38 -12.81 3.39
N SER A 76 13.10 -11.54 3.68
CA SER A 76 12.36 -11.10 4.85
C SER A 76 11.42 -9.96 4.47
N ASN A 77 10.25 -9.92 5.09
CA ASN A 77 9.34 -8.80 4.97
C ASN A 77 8.68 -8.56 6.34
N PRO A 78 9.28 -7.69 7.20
CA PRO A 78 8.77 -7.45 8.55
C PRO A 78 7.30 -7.02 8.56
N ALA A 79 6.87 -6.36 7.48
CA ALA A 79 5.51 -5.92 7.31
C ALA A 79 4.56 -7.12 7.24
N LEU A 80 4.80 -8.07 6.32
CA LEU A 80 4.04 -9.33 6.25
C LEU A 80 4.21 -10.18 7.51
N GLU A 81 5.43 -10.31 8.02
CA GLU A 81 5.74 -11.21 9.14
C GLU A 81 5.00 -10.83 10.43
N SER A 82 4.70 -9.54 10.63
CA SER A 82 3.90 -9.08 11.78
C SER A 82 2.39 -9.34 11.65
N ASN A 83 1.90 -9.81 10.50
CA ASN A 83 0.48 -10.04 10.24
C ASN A 83 0.05 -11.45 10.69
N GLU A 84 -0.83 -11.52 11.69
CA GLU A 84 -1.32 -12.78 12.28
C GLU A 84 -1.95 -13.74 11.25
N MET A 85 -2.68 -13.22 10.25
CA MET A 85 -3.25 -14.08 9.20
C MET A 85 -2.20 -14.59 8.23
N PHE A 86 -1.21 -13.76 7.88
CA PHE A 86 -0.08 -14.23 7.09
C PHE A 86 0.64 -15.36 7.85
N GLN A 87 0.90 -15.18 9.14
CA GLN A 87 1.55 -16.19 9.98
C GLN A 87 0.73 -17.49 10.05
N TYR A 88 -0.59 -17.39 10.19
CA TYR A 88 -1.47 -18.56 10.16
C TYR A 88 -1.38 -19.32 8.83
N ASP A 89 -1.47 -18.63 7.69
CA ASP A 89 -1.34 -19.27 6.38
C ASP A 89 0.05 -19.87 6.17
N PHE A 90 1.09 -19.14 6.57
CA PHE A 90 2.50 -19.53 6.41
C PHE A 90 2.85 -20.78 7.23
N GLN A 91 2.38 -20.85 8.48
CA GLN A 91 2.64 -21.97 9.38
C GLN A 91 1.94 -23.27 8.96
N ARG A 92 0.84 -23.19 8.19
CA ARG A 92 0.14 -24.37 7.67
C ARG A 92 0.87 -25.03 6.50
N GLU A 93 1.76 -24.31 5.83
CA GLU A 93 2.54 -24.84 4.73
C GLU A 93 3.76 -25.61 5.24
N THR A 94 3.89 -26.84 4.76
CA THR A 94 4.92 -27.79 5.20
C THR A 94 6.15 -27.82 4.29
N THR A 95 6.04 -27.25 3.09
CA THR A 95 7.13 -27.22 2.11
C THR A 95 7.63 -25.80 1.92
N ASP A 96 8.91 -25.64 1.61
CA ASP A 96 9.50 -24.33 1.33
C ASP A 96 8.84 -23.66 0.12
N ASN A 97 8.52 -24.45 -0.91
CA ASN A 97 7.76 -23.95 -2.07
C ASN A 97 6.33 -23.52 -1.71
N GLY A 98 5.65 -24.23 -0.79
CA GLY A 98 4.33 -23.84 -0.30
C GLY A 98 4.39 -22.51 0.47
N ARG A 99 5.36 -22.40 1.38
CA ARG A 99 5.63 -21.16 2.13
C ARG A 99 5.95 -19.99 1.21
N LEU A 100 6.78 -20.21 0.19
CA LEU A 100 7.10 -19.20 -0.81
C LEU A 100 5.84 -18.74 -1.57
N ARG A 101 4.97 -19.67 -1.98
CA ARG A 101 3.69 -19.32 -2.62
C ARG A 101 2.82 -18.46 -1.71
N VAL A 102 2.77 -18.75 -0.41
CA VAL A 102 2.04 -17.92 0.56
C VAL A 102 2.62 -16.52 0.61
N ILE A 103 3.95 -16.38 0.74
CA ILE A 103 4.62 -15.07 0.73
C ILE A 103 4.25 -14.27 -0.52
N VAL A 104 4.39 -14.89 -1.70
CA VAL A 104 4.14 -14.23 -2.98
C VAL A 104 2.69 -13.80 -3.14
N ARG A 105 1.74 -14.68 -2.82
CA ARG A 105 0.31 -14.36 -2.85
C ARG A 105 -0.02 -13.16 -1.98
N TRP A 106 0.53 -13.13 -0.76
CA TRP A 106 0.35 -12.03 0.17
C TRP A 106 0.99 -10.73 -0.35
N LEU A 107 2.21 -10.78 -0.89
CA LEU A 107 2.85 -9.60 -1.52
C LEU A 107 1.98 -9.00 -2.62
N VAL A 108 1.53 -9.83 -3.57
CA VAL A 108 0.75 -9.38 -4.73
C VAL A 108 -0.62 -8.81 -4.30
N THR A 109 -1.35 -9.55 -3.45
CA THR A 109 -2.67 -9.14 -2.97
C THR A 109 -2.61 -7.78 -2.27
N GLN A 110 -1.59 -7.59 -1.45
CA GLN A 110 -1.47 -6.40 -0.63
C GLN A 110 -0.97 -5.19 -1.42
N GLN A 111 -0.08 -5.40 -2.37
CA GLN A 111 0.33 -4.35 -3.29
C GLN A 111 -0.84 -3.89 -4.15
N HIS A 112 -1.67 -4.80 -4.66
CA HIS A 112 -2.90 -4.43 -5.37
C HIS A 112 -3.84 -3.58 -4.53
N ALA A 113 -4.07 -3.97 -3.27
CA ALA A 113 -4.92 -3.20 -2.37
C ALA A 113 -4.37 -1.77 -2.14
N HIS A 114 -3.05 -1.63 -2.01
CA HIS A 114 -2.42 -0.33 -1.88
C HIS A 114 -2.61 0.53 -3.14
N GLU A 115 -2.34 -0.02 -4.32
CA GLU A 115 -2.46 0.72 -5.58
C GLU A 115 -3.89 1.08 -5.94
N ALA A 116 -4.84 0.17 -5.68
CA ALA A 116 -6.26 0.43 -5.85
C ALA A 116 -6.71 1.63 -4.99
N ASN A 117 -6.26 1.71 -3.73
CA ASN A 117 -6.55 2.85 -2.86
C ASN A 117 -6.01 4.17 -3.40
N LEU A 118 -4.76 4.18 -3.88
CA LEU A 118 -4.17 5.38 -4.49
C LEU A 118 -4.94 5.80 -5.74
N GLN A 119 -5.32 4.84 -6.58
CA GLN A 119 -6.11 5.12 -7.77
C GLN A 119 -7.49 5.66 -7.42
N THR A 120 -8.18 5.09 -6.43
CA THR A 120 -9.47 5.57 -5.94
C THR A 120 -9.38 7.01 -5.45
N LEU A 121 -8.37 7.36 -4.65
CA LEU A 121 -8.16 8.74 -4.20
C LEU A 121 -7.94 9.70 -5.38
N ARG A 122 -7.09 9.33 -6.34
CA ARG A 122 -6.85 10.12 -7.56
C ARG A 122 -8.13 10.31 -8.39
N LEU A 123 -8.99 9.30 -8.47
CA LEU A 123 -10.28 9.39 -9.17
C LEU A 123 -11.22 10.37 -8.47
N PHE A 124 -11.27 10.34 -7.14
CA PHE A 124 -12.05 11.32 -6.37
C PHE A 124 -11.52 12.74 -6.56
N GLU A 125 -10.20 12.93 -6.62
CA GLU A 125 -9.58 14.24 -6.81
C GLU A 125 -9.90 14.80 -8.19
N LYS A 126 -9.75 13.99 -9.23
CA LYS A 126 -10.09 14.35 -10.61
C LYS A 126 -11.58 14.61 -10.81
N GLY A 127 -12.44 13.86 -10.11
CA GLY A 127 -13.89 14.00 -10.21
C GLY A 127 -14.44 15.27 -9.58
N GLY A 128 -13.77 15.84 -8.56
CA GLY A 128 -14.13 17.11 -7.93
C GLY A 128 -15.43 17.10 -7.09
N THR A 129 -16.22 16.03 -7.14
CA THR A 129 -17.49 15.87 -6.41
C THR A 129 -17.28 15.40 -4.97
N VAL A 130 -16.25 14.58 -4.73
CA VAL A 130 -15.96 14.02 -3.40
C VAL A 130 -15.05 14.99 -2.64
N ARG A 131 -15.57 15.62 -1.59
CA ARG A 131 -14.79 16.53 -0.72
C ARG A 131 -14.18 15.83 0.48
N ARG A 132 -14.84 14.75 0.93
CA ARG A 132 -14.47 13.99 2.12
C ARG A 132 -14.57 12.51 1.86
N VAL A 133 -13.67 11.76 2.47
CA VAL A 133 -13.66 10.30 2.43
C VAL A 133 -13.61 9.74 3.85
N THR A 134 -14.04 8.48 3.98
CA THR A 134 -13.85 7.67 5.18
C THR A 134 -13.29 6.31 4.79
N VAL A 135 -12.72 5.61 5.75
CA VAL A 135 -12.30 4.21 5.57
C VAL A 135 -13.51 3.31 5.76
N LEU A 136 -13.69 2.30 4.90
CA LEU A 136 -14.73 1.30 5.10
C LEU A 136 -14.51 0.54 6.44
N PRO A 137 -15.52 0.40 7.31
CA PRO A 137 -15.35 -0.34 8.57
C PRO A 137 -15.19 -1.85 8.33
N GLY A 138 -14.57 -2.54 9.29
CA GLY A 138 -14.46 -4.00 9.32
C GLY A 138 -13.12 -4.57 8.86
N CYS A 139 -12.07 -3.77 8.73
CA CYS A 139 -10.76 -4.29 8.32
C CYS A 139 -9.87 -4.72 9.50
N CYS A 140 -9.49 -3.77 10.35
CA CYS A 140 -8.62 -4.00 11.50
C CYS A 140 -8.83 -2.91 12.56
N PRO A 141 -8.46 -3.14 13.83
CA PRO A 141 -8.72 -2.18 14.91
C PRO A 141 -8.17 -0.77 14.66
N ALA A 142 -7.05 -0.64 13.95
CA ALA A 142 -6.48 0.67 13.62
C ALA A 142 -7.28 1.39 12.53
N CYS A 143 -7.67 0.67 11.47
CA CYS A 143 -8.50 1.21 10.40
C CYS A 143 -9.93 1.50 10.87
N ASP A 144 -10.50 0.68 11.76
CA ASP A 144 -11.83 0.90 12.33
C ASP A 144 -11.89 2.15 13.20
N LYS A 145 -10.78 2.53 13.86
CA LYS A 145 -10.66 3.83 14.52
C LYS A 145 -10.75 4.99 13.51
N LEU A 146 -10.29 4.80 12.28
CA LEU A 146 -10.38 5.79 11.21
C LEU A 146 -11.73 5.76 10.49
N ALA A 147 -12.40 4.62 10.40
CA ALA A 147 -13.74 4.51 9.81
C ALA A 147 -14.78 5.42 10.50
N LYS A 148 -14.53 5.78 11.76
CA LYS A 148 -15.33 6.74 12.54
C LYS A 148 -15.02 8.21 12.22
N LYS A 149 -14.03 8.49 11.37
CA LYS A 149 -13.55 9.84 11.03
C LYS A 149 -13.80 10.15 9.55
N ARG A 150 -13.98 11.43 9.23
CA ARG A 150 -14.06 11.94 7.86
C ARG A 150 -12.80 12.74 7.58
N PHE A 151 -12.11 12.44 6.48
CA PHE A 151 -10.90 13.12 6.05
C PHE A 151 -11.20 13.99 4.85
N ARG A 152 -10.59 15.18 4.77
CA ARG A 152 -10.57 15.93 3.51
C ARG A 152 -9.69 15.17 2.53
N LEU A 153 -10.11 15.12 1.27
CA LEU A 153 -9.48 14.26 0.27
C LEU A 153 -7.95 14.46 0.16
N GLY A 154 -7.48 15.70 0.04
CA GLY A 154 -6.05 16.03 -0.03
C GLY A 154 -5.28 15.96 1.30
N SER A 155 -5.93 15.55 2.40
CA SER A 155 -5.30 15.36 3.71
C SER A 155 -5.60 13.97 4.27
N THR A 156 -5.81 13.00 3.37
CA THR A 156 -6.06 11.61 3.75
C THR A 156 -4.75 10.95 4.20
N PRO A 157 -4.76 10.17 5.28
CA PRO A 157 -3.62 9.34 5.59
C PRO A 157 -3.44 8.27 4.50
N VAL A 158 -2.20 7.87 4.24
CA VAL A 158 -1.94 6.76 3.32
C VAL A 158 -2.27 5.45 4.04
N LEU A 159 -2.99 4.54 3.36
CA LEU A 159 -3.21 3.19 3.84
C LEU A 159 -2.04 2.27 3.41
N PRO A 160 -1.57 1.35 4.26
CA PRO A 160 -1.96 1.14 5.67
C PRO A 160 -1.49 2.27 6.59
N VAL A 161 -2.31 2.64 7.57
CA VAL A 161 -1.94 3.65 8.59
C VAL A 161 -1.01 3.08 9.66
N GLU A 162 -0.32 3.96 10.38
CA GLU A 162 0.48 3.57 11.55
C GLU A 162 -0.36 2.80 12.58
N GLY A 163 0.19 1.70 13.11
CA GLY A 163 -0.50 0.79 14.02
C GLY A 163 -1.53 -0.13 13.35
N CYS A 164 -1.68 -0.08 12.02
CA CYS A 164 -2.36 -1.12 11.27
C CYS A 164 -1.61 -2.44 11.46
N ARG A 165 -2.16 -3.34 12.28
CA ARG A 165 -1.62 -4.69 12.51
C ARG A 165 -1.55 -5.55 11.25
N ARG A 166 -2.17 -5.08 10.15
CA ARG A 166 -1.85 -5.55 8.82
C ARG A 166 -0.75 -4.67 8.24
N HIS A 167 0.43 -4.67 8.88
CA HIS A 167 1.61 -4.14 8.23
C HIS A 167 1.84 -4.99 6.98
N GLY A 168 2.29 -4.37 5.90
CA GLY A 168 2.43 -5.09 4.64
C GLY A 168 1.11 -5.35 3.93
N GLY A 169 0.01 -4.77 4.39
CA GLY A 169 -1.12 -4.43 3.53
C GLY A 169 -2.48 -4.50 4.19
N CYS A 170 -3.20 -3.41 4.02
CA CYS A 170 -4.59 -3.30 4.42
C CYS A 170 -5.46 -3.40 3.17
N ILE A 171 -6.47 -4.28 3.19
CA ILE A 171 -7.51 -4.35 2.15
C ILE A 171 -8.60 -3.30 2.35
N CYS A 172 -8.44 -2.42 3.33
CA CYS A 172 -9.37 -1.32 3.51
C CYS A 172 -9.43 -0.45 2.27
N ALA A 173 -10.61 0.07 1.99
CA ALA A 173 -10.84 0.98 0.90
C ALA A 173 -11.23 2.37 1.42
N TRP A 174 -10.79 3.40 0.71
CA TRP A 174 -11.37 4.73 0.82
C TRP A 174 -12.74 4.75 0.13
N VAL A 175 -13.76 5.24 0.83
CA VAL A 175 -15.10 5.47 0.28
C VAL A 175 -15.50 6.94 0.46
N PRO A 176 -16.34 7.50 -0.43
CA PRO A 176 -16.90 8.82 -0.23
C PRO A 176 -17.65 8.87 1.11
N ALA A 177 -17.40 9.92 1.90
CA ALA A 177 -18.19 10.14 3.10
C ALA A 177 -19.56 10.67 2.69
N LEU A 178 -20.61 9.88 2.96
CA LEU A 178 -21.98 10.38 2.88
C LEU A 178 -22.18 11.38 4.02
N ASP A 179 -22.75 12.55 3.70
CA ASP A 179 -22.95 13.61 4.68
C ASP A 179 -23.98 13.25 5.74
#